data_AF-A0A7W9J1P0-F1
#
_entry.id   AF-A0A7W9J1P0-F1
#
_cell.length_a   1.000
_cell.length_b   1.000
_cell.length_c   1.000
_cell.angle_alpha   90.00
_cell.angle_beta   90.00
_cell.angle_gamma   90.00
#
_symmetry.space_group_name_H-M   'P 1'
#
loop_
_entity.id
_entity.type
_entity.pdbx_description
1 polymer ?
#
loop_
_entity_poly.entity_id
_entity_poly.type
_entity_poly.pdbx_seq_one_letter_code
_entity_poly.pdbx_strand_id
1 'polypeptide(L)'
;MDEPNIETTPSLRGFLELYAAGFVEREEMLSAVASWPFEDEKTDPEPADQDNTLAVVSAARILGQLSREDIEEIQRRLEGPPNFS
;
A
#
# COMPACT_ATOMS: atom_id res chain seq x y z
N MET A 1 -14.77 6.95 31.04
CA MET A 1 -14.11 5.66 30.76
C MET A 1 -14.34 5.44 29.28
N ASP A 2 -13.50 6.06 28.48
CA ASP A 2 -13.56 6.01 27.02
C ASP A 2 -13.38 4.56 26.58
N GLU A 3 -14.33 4.05 25.80
CA GLU A 3 -14.21 2.74 25.15
C GLU A 3 -12.93 2.72 24.30
N PRO A 4 -12.17 1.61 24.26
CA PRO A 4 -11.04 1.52 23.36
C PRO A 4 -11.58 1.55 21.93
N ASN A 5 -11.50 2.72 21.29
CA ASN A 5 -11.74 2.85 19.86
C ASN A 5 -10.53 2.22 19.16
N ILE A 6 -10.54 0.89 19.05
CA ILE A 6 -9.61 0.18 18.18
C ILE A 6 -10.11 0.41 16.76
N GLU A 7 -9.89 1.62 16.24
CA GLU A 7 -9.92 1.84 14.80
C GLU A 7 -8.80 0.96 14.24
N THR A 8 -9.15 -0.24 13.80
CA THR A 8 -8.20 -1.11 13.12
C THR A 8 -7.96 -0.51 11.74
N THR A 9 -7.02 0.44 11.67
CA THR A 9 -6.51 0.94 10.39
C THR A 9 -6.05 -0.27 9.57
N PRO A 10 -6.51 -0.43 8.32
CA PRO A 10 -6.13 -1.56 7.50
C PRO A 10 -4.62 -1.57 7.26
N SER A 11 -4.00 -2.73 7.51
CA SER A 11 -2.56 -2.97 7.35
C SER A 11 -2.22 -3.18 5.87
N LEU A 12 -1.50 -2.24 5.25
CA LEU A 12 -1.07 -2.38 3.86
C LEU A 12 -0.09 -3.55 3.70
N ARG A 13 0.82 -3.73 4.65
CA ARG A 13 1.77 -4.85 4.63
C ARG A 13 1.06 -6.19 4.70
N GLY A 14 0.09 -6.34 5.61
CA GLY A 14 -0.72 -7.56 5.70
C GLY A 14 -1.48 -7.84 4.41
N PHE A 15 -2.00 -6.80 3.75
CA PHE A 15 -2.65 -6.95 2.45
C PHE A 15 -1.68 -7.41 1.34
N LEU A 16 -0.49 -6.83 1.27
CA LEU A 16 0.54 -7.21 0.29
C LEU A 16 1.12 -8.62 0.55
N GLU A 17 1.16 -9.06 1.81
CA GLU A 17 1.50 -10.43 2.16
C GLU A 17 0.45 -11.43 1.65
N LEU A 18 -0.84 -11.12 1.75
CA LEU A 18 -1.92 -11.95 1.21
C LEU A 18 -1.84 -12.04 -0.33
N TYR A 19 -1.54 -10.93 -1.00
CA TYR A 19 -1.26 -10.91 -2.43
C TYR A 19 -0.07 -11.82 -2.78
N ALA A 20 1.07 -11.66 -2.11
CA ALA A 20 2.25 -12.47 -2.35
C ALA A 20 2.03 -13.97 -2.10
N ALA A 21 1.13 -14.32 -1.18
CA ALA A 21 0.71 -15.68 -0.91
C ALA A 21 -0.33 -16.23 -1.92
N GLY A 22 -0.78 -15.42 -2.89
CA GLY A 22 -1.71 -15.82 -3.94
C GLY A 22 -3.19 -15.81 -3.54
N PHE A 23 -3.55 -15.18 -2.41
CA PHE A 23 -4.93 -15.06 -1.96
C PHE A 23 -5.67 -13.87 -2.56
N VAL A 24 -4.94 -12.89 -3.10
CA VAL A 24 -5.48 -11.69 -3.74
C VAL A 24 -5.06 -11.70 -5.20
N GLU A 25 -6.03 -11.45 -6.10
CA GLU A 25 -5.74 -11.35 -7.52
C GLU A 25 -4.99 -10.05 -7.84
N ARG A 26 -4.19 -10.06 -8.91
CA ARG A 26 -3.36 -8.89 -9.27
C ARG A 26 -4.18 -7.62 -9.45
N GLU A 27 -5.29 -7.69 -10.18
CA GLU A 27 -6.13 -6.50 -10.45
C GLU A 27 -6.80 -5.94 -9.18
N GLU A 28 -7.18 -6.84 -8.27
CA GLU A 28 -7.70 -6.46 -6.95
C GLU A 28 -6.63 -5.76 -6.12
N MET A 29 -5.42 -6.31 -6.08
CA MET A 29 -4.27 -5.69 -5.42
C MET A 29 -3.99 -4.30 -5.98
N LEU A 30 -3.91 -4.15 -7.30
CA LEU A 30 -3.61 -2.87 -7.94
C LEU A 30 -4.68 -1.81 -7.64
N SER A 31 -5.96 -2.21 -7.65
CA SER A 31 -7.09 -1.31 -7.37
C SER A 31 -7.14 -0.89 -5.90
N ALA A 32 -6.89 -1.84 -4.99
CA ALA A 32 -6.89 -1.58 -3.56
C ALA A 32 -5.73 -0.66 -3.16
N VAL A 33 -4.50 -0.97 -3.61
CA VAL A 33 -3.31 -0.16 -3.31
C VAL A 33 -3.44 1.25 -3.90
N ALA A 34 -3.95 1.39 -5.13
CA ALA A 34 -4.15 2.71 -5.73
C ALA A 34 -5.22 3.56 -5.00
N SER A 35 -6.15 2.93 -4.29
CA SER A 35 -7.18 3.60 -3.49
C SER A 35 -6.83 3.65 -1.99
N TRP A 36 -5.63 3.21 -1.60
CA TRP A 36 -5.27 3.07 -0.20
C TRP A 36 -5.18 4.46 0.44
N PRO A 37 -5.69 4.64 1.68
CA PRO A 37 -5.59 5.90 2.39
C PRO A 37 -4.16 6.08 2.91
N PHE A 38 -3.25 6.48 2.02
CA PHE A 38 -1.85 6.66 2.36
C PHE A 38 -1.66 7.80 3.37
N GLU A 39 -0.84 7.56 4.39
CA GLU A 39 -0.33 8.58 5.30
C GLU A 39 1.03 9.11 4.82
N ASP A 40 1.30 10.37 5.16
CA ASP A 40 2.64 10.93 5.03
C ASP A 40 3.60 10.24 6.01
N GLU A 41 4.81 9.89 5.56
CA GLU A 41 5.86 9.34 6.42
C GLU A 41 6.14 10.30 7.59
N LYS A 42 5.91 9.84 8.82
CA LYS A 42 6.00 10.71 10.02
C LYS A 42 7.44 10.99 10.42
N THR A 43 8.34 10.02 10.28
CA THR A 43 9.76 10.09 10.66
C THR A 43 10.61 9.09 9.86
N ASP A 44 11.93 9.32 9.78
CA ASP A 44 12.92 8.35 9.27
C ASP A 44 13.87 7.93 10.42
N PRO A 45 13.88 6.64 10.86
CA PRO A 45 13.12 5.53 10.31
C PRO A 45 11.60 5.62 10.60
N GLU A 46 10.82 4.99 9.73
CA GLU A 46 9.37 4.88 9.84
C GLU A 46 8.98 4.21 11.17
N PRO A 47 8.01 4.75 11.92
CA PRO A 47 7.48 4.10 13.12
C PRO A 47 6.92 2.73 12.81
N ALA A 48 7.14 1.74 13.69
CA ALA A 48 6.70 0.36 13.46
C ALA A 48 5.17 0.19 13.37
N ASP A 49 4.41 1.19 13.83
CA ASP A 49 2.95 1.28 13.79
C ASP A 49 2.42 2.00 12.53
N GLN A 50 3.29 2.59 11.72
CA GLN A 50 2.91 3.21 10.46
C GLN A 50 2.96 2.17 9.34
N ASP A 51 1.79 1.76 8.84
CA ASP A 51 1.67 0.65 7.88
C ASP A 51 0.77 0.99 6.69
N ASN A 52 0.76 2.26 6.30
CA ASN A 52 -0.03 2.80 5.20
C ASN A 52 0.73 3.90 4.46
N THR A 53 2.04 3.74 4.25
CA THR A 53 2.88 4.70 3.50
C THR A 53 3.29 4.12 2.15
N LEU A 54 3.78 4.99 1.26
CA LEU A 54 4.40 4.54 0.00
C LEU A 54 5.75 3.82 0.25
N ALA A 55 6.39 4.02 1.39
CA ALA A 55 7.55 3.22 1.80
C ALA A 55 7.20 1.73 1.93
N VAL A 56 6.01 1.38 2.42
CA VAL A 56 5.55 -0.02 2.50
C VAL A 56 5.45 -0.65 1.10
N VAL A 57 4.93 0.08 0.11
CA VAL A 57 4.88 -0.38 -1.29
C VAL A 57 6.29 -0.59 -1.85
N SER A 58 7.20 0.33 -1.56
CA SER A 58 8.61 0.22 -1.96
C SER A 58 9.32 -0.97 -1.30
N ALA A 59 9.03 -1.23 -0.02
CA ALA A 59 9.55 -2.38 0.70
C ALA A 59 9.02 -3.70 0.14
N ALA A 60 7.74 -3.78 -0.21
CA ALA A 60 7.15 -4.98 -0.82
C ALA A 60 7.82 -5.36 -2.15
N ARG A 61 8.24 -4.37 -2.96
CA ARG A 61 9.08 -4.62 -4.14
C ARG A 61 10.44 -5.22 -3.79
N ILE A 62 11.12 -4.66 -2.77
CA ILE A 62 12.44 -5.16 -2.32
C ILE A 62 12.33 -6.60 -1.82
N LEU A 63 11.22 -6.94 -1.16
CA LEU A 63 10.92 -8.28 -0.68
C LEU A 63 10.45 -9.24 -1.78
N GLY A 64 10.28 -8.77 -3.03
CA GLY A 64 9.82 -9.58 -4.15
C GLY A 64 8.32 -9.91 -4.12
N GLN A 65 7.55 -9.25 -3.25
CA GLN A 65 6.09 -9.39 -3.18
C GLN A 65 5.40 -8.66 -4.34
N LEU A 66 5.99 -7.55 -4.79
CA LEU A 66 5.53 -6.80 -5.96
C LEU A 66 6.56 -6.88 -7.09
N SER A 67 6.08 -7.10 -8.31
CA SER A 67 6.90 -6.99 -9.49
C SER A 67 7.18 -5.53 -9.84
N ARG A 68 8.15 -5.30 -10.74
CA ARG A 68 8.37 -3.97 -11.31
C ARG A 68 7.13 -3.44 -12.03
N GLU A 69 6.44 -4.30 -12.77
CA GLU A 69 5.23 -3.92 -13.53
C GLU A 69 4.09 -3.51 -12.59
N ASP A 70 4.00 -4.13 -11.41
CA ASP A 70 2.99 -3.75 -10.41
C ASP A 70 3.26 -2.35 -9.85
N ILE A 71 4.52 -2.02 -9.59
CA ILE A 71 4.91 -0.69 -9.11
C ILE A 71 4.62 0.39 -10.14
N GLU A 72 5.00 0.15 -11.40
CA GLU A 72 4.72 1.08 -12.50
C GLU A 72 3.21 1.30 -12.68
N GLU A 73 2.42 0.23 -12.52
CA GLU A 73 0.97 0.31 -12.61
C GLU A 73 0.32 1.02 -11.42
N ILE A 74 0.77 0.77 -10.20
CA ILE A 74 0.33 1.49 -8.98
C ILE A 74 0.62 2.99 -9.15
N GLN A 75 1.83 3.34 -9.56
CA GLN A 75 2.22 4.74 -9.79
C GLN A 75 1.33 5.40 -10.84
N ARG A 76 1.11 4.72 -11.98
CA ARG A 76 0.19 5.21 -13.03
C ARG A 76 -1.22 5.46 -12.51
N ARG A 77 -1.74 4.60 -11.64
CA ARG A 77 -3.09 4.77 -11.07
C ARG A 77 -3.15 5.92 -10.06
N LEU A 78 -2.10 6.11 -9.26
CA LEU A 78 -2.00 7.21 -8.29
C LEU A 78 -1.87 8.58 -8.97
N GLU A 79 -1.10 8.68 -10.05
CA GLU A 79 -0.94 9.91 -10.83
C GLU A 79 -2.21 10.30 -11.62
N GLY A 80 -3.12 9.34 -11.81
CA GLY A 80 -4.34 9.53 -12.60
C GLY A 80 -4.07 9.54 -14.11
N PRO A 81 -5.12 9.68 -14.95
CA PRO A 81 -4.93 9.77 -16.38
C PRO A 81 -4.05 10.99 -16.74
N PRO A 82 -3.08 10.85 -17.66
CA PRO A 82 -2.28 11.99 -18.10
C PRO A 82 -3.21 13.09 -18.61
N ASN A 83 -3.10 14.27 -18.00
CA ASN A 83 -3.81 15.46 -18.45
C ASN A 83 -3.25 15.88 -19.81
N PHE A 84 -3.85 15.38 -20.89
CA PHE A 84 -3.66 15.95 -22.22
C PHE A 84 -4.54 17.22 -22.31
N SER A 85 -4.02 18.35 -21.80
CA SER A 85 -4.55 19.69 -22.07
C SER A 85 -3.68 20.42 -23.09
#